data_AF-A0AAD5AEN0-F1
#
_entry.id   AF-A0AAD5AEN0-F1
#
_cell.length_a   1.000
_cell.length_b   1.000
_cell.length_c   1.000
_cell.angle_alpha   90.00
_cell.angle_beta   90.00
_cell.angle_gamma   90.00
#
_symmetry.space_group_name_H-M   'P 1'
#
loop_
_entity.id
_entity.type
_entity.pdbx_description
1 polymer ?
#
loop_
_entity_poly.entity_id
_entity_poly.type
_entity_poly.pdbx_seq_one_letter_code
_entity_poly.pdbx_strand_id
1 'polypeptide(L)' 'MPAKTKYNLVDDGHDLRIPLHNEEAFQHGINFEAKYIGSLDVARPNSRVEIVAAMRRIRV' A
#
# COMPACT_ATOMS: atom_id res chain seq x y z
N MET A 1 2.39 -14.62 -17.55
CA MET A 1 2.41 -14.16 -16.15
C MET A 1 2.84 -12.71 -16.15
N PRO A 2 2.10 -11.74 -15.60
CA PRO A 2 2.59 -10.37 -15.50
C PRO A 2 3.91 -10.38 -14.72
N ALA A 3 4.95 -9.80 -15.30
CA ALA A 3 6.27 -9.75 -14.65
C ALA A 3 6.14 -9.09 -13.26
N LYS A 4 6.85 -9.63 -12.27
CA LYS A 4 7.02 -8.95 -10.97
C LYS A 4 7.75 -7.65 -11.25
N THR A 5 6.99 -6.55 -11.34
CA THR A 5 7.55 -5.21 -11.35
C THR A 5 7.86 -4.82 -9.91
N LYS A 6 8.77 -3.85 -9.73
CA LYS A 6 9.08 -3.28 -8.42
C LYS A 6 7.87 -2.72 -7.64
N TYR A 7 6.69 -2.62 -8.28
CA TYR A 7 5.45 -2.11 -7.69
C TYR A 7 4.39 -3.19 -7.40
N ASN A 8 4.67 -4.46 -7.71
CA ASN A 8 3.77 -5.60 -7.43
C ASN A 8 4.19 -6.38 -6.17
N LEU A 9 4.87 -5.72 -5.23
CA LEU A 9 5.40 -6.30 -3.99
C LEU A 9 4.40 -6.06 -2.86
N VAL A 10 3.36 -6.89 -2.78
CA VAL A 10 2.57 -6.99 -1.55
C VAL A 10 3.19 -8.13 -0.75
N ASP A 11 4.06 -7.80 0.21
CA ASP A 11 4.69 -8.77 1.09
C ASP A 11 3.89 -8.91 2.39
N ASP A 12 3.04 -9.92 2.45
CA ASP A 12 2.20 -10.24 3.61
C ASP A 12 2.96 -11.11 4.65
N GLY A 13 4.27 -11.33 4.49
CA GLY A 13 5.06 -12.22 5.35
C GLY A 13 5.49 -11.64 6.71
N HIS A 14 5.30 -10.33 6.92
CA HIS A 14 5.69 -9.65 8.15
C HIS A 14 4.62 -9.76 9.24
N ASP A 15 5.04 -9.96 10.49
CA ASP A 15 4.13 -9.86 11.64
C ASP A 15 3.68 -8.41 11.81
N LEU A 16 2.44 -8.11 11.43
CA LEU A 16 1.85 -6.78 11.47
C LEU A 16 1.77 -6.18 12.89
N ARG A 17 2.03 -6.97 13.94
CA ARG A 17 2.09 -6.49 15.32
C ARG A 17 3.42 -5.81 15.65
N ILE A 18 4.45 -6.02 14.83
CA ILE A 18 5.80 -5.46 15.02
C ILE A 18 6.01 -4.34 14.00
N PRO A 19 6.28 -3.10 14.43
CA PRO A 19 6.62 -2.01 13.52
C PRO A 19 7.84 -2.36 12.67
N LEU A 20 7.74 -2.15 11.35
CA LEU A 20 8.84 -2.41 10.41
C LEU A 20 9.99 -1.40 10.58
N HIS A 21 9.66 -0.17 10.97
CA HIS A 21 10.61 0.91 11.23
C HIS A 21 10.57 1.28 12.71
N ASN A 22 11.71 1.72 13.24
CA ASN A 22 11.75 2.24 14.61
C ASN A 22 11.01 3.59 14.72
N GLU A 23 10.67 3.99 15.95
CA GLU A 23 9.90 5.21 16.21
C GLU A 23 10.60 6.46 15.69
N GLU A 24 11.92 6.55 15.85
CA GLU A 24 12.70 7.70 15.39
C GLU A 24 12.58 7.89 13.86
N ALA A 25 12.73 6.82 13.08
CA ALA A 25 12.56 6.87 11.64
C ALA A 25 11.12 7.24 11.24
N PHE A 26 10.12 6.77 11.99
CA PHE A 26 8.74 7.15 11.76
C PHE A 26 8.53 8.67 11.97
N GLN A 27 9.08 9.23 13.04
CA GLN A 27 8.98 10.67 13.34
C GLN A 27 9.67 11.56 12.29
N HIS A 28 10.79 11.11 11.72
CA HIS A 28 11.48 11.83 10.65
C HIS A 28 10.83 11.65 9.26
N GLY A 29 9.89 10.71 9.13
CA GLY A 29 9.25 10.35 7.88
C GLY A 29 9.95 9.19 7.16
N ILE A 30 9.15 8.23 6.70
CA ILE A 30 9.61 7.05 5.99
C ILE A 30 9.43 7.27 4.48
N ASN A 31 10.55 7.23 3.75
CA ASN A 31 10.54 7.31 2.30
C ASN A 31 10.49 5.91 1.68
N PHE A 32 9.68 5.74 0.63
CA PHE A 32 9.62 4.52 -0.14
C PHE A 32 9.31 4.83 -1.61
N GLU A 33 9.72 3.93 -2.51
CA GLU A 33 9.39 4.07 -3.93
C GLU A 33 7.92 3.78 -4.19
N ALA A 34 7.21 4.73 -4.78
CA ALA A 34 5.81 4.57 -5.16
C ALA A 34 5.55 5.11 -6.58
N LYS A 35 4.50 4.59 -7.22
CA LYS A 35 3.92 5.19 -8.42
C LYS A 35 2.56 5.75 -8.05
N TYR A 36 2.37 7.06 -8.22
CA TYR A 36 1.04 7.66 -8.12
C TYR A 36 0.18 7.16 -9.28
N ILE A 37 -0.97 6.55 -8.95
CA ILE A 37 -1.90 5.98 -9.93
C ILE A 37 -3.18 6.81 -10.10
N GLY A 38 -3.39 7.83 -9.25
CA GLY A 38 -4.61 8.65 -9.23
C GLY A 38 -5.26 8.70 -7.85
N SER A 39 -6.38 9.42 -7.74
CA SER A 39 -7.21 9.53 -6.54
C SER A 39 -8.68 9.30 -6.86
N LEU A 40 -9.44 8.77 -5.91
CA LEU A 40 -10.87 8.51 -6.04
C LEU A 40 -11.53 8.68 -4.67
N ASP A 41 -12.63 9.43 -4.64
CA ASP A 41 -13.46 9.53 -3.45
C ASP A 41 -14.18 8.21 -3.18
N VAL A 42 -14.07 7.71 -1.95
CA VAL A 42 -14.70 6.46 -1.51
C VAL A 42 -15.28 6.64 -0.12
N ALA A 43 -16.33 5.88 0.19
CA ALA A 43 -16.77 5.72 1.57
C ALA A 43 -15.65 5.08 2.41
N ARG A 44 -15.66 5.31 3.74
CA ARG A 44 -14.66 4.75 4.66
C ARG A 44 -14.58 3.23 4.49
N PRO A 45 -13.45 2.65 4.03
CA PRO A 45 -13.34 1.23 3.81
C PRO A 45 -13.23 0.48 5.15
N ASN A 46 -13.88 -0.68 5.24
CA ASN A 46 -13.85 -1.55 6.42
C ASN A 46 -13.07 -2.85 6.19
N SER A 47 -12.61 -3.09 4.95
CA SER A 47 -11.87 -4.30 4.60
C SER A 47 -10.77 -4.04 3.58
N ARG A 48 -9.74 -4.90 3.59
CA ARG A 48 -8.69 -4.93 2.55
C ARG A 48 -9.27 -5.09 1.15
N VAL A 49 -10.35 -5.86 1.00
CA VAL A 49 -11.01 -6.11 -0.29
C VAL A 49 -11.57 -4.82 -0.88
N GLU A 50 -12.20 -3.97 -0.06
CA GLU A 50 -12.72 -2.67 -0.51
C GLU A 50 -11.61 -1.73 -0.98
N ILE A 51 -10.48 -1.72 -0.25
CA ILE A 51 -9.29 -0.94 -0.62
C ILE A 51 -8.76 -1.40 -1.99
N VAL A 52 -8.59 -2.71 -2.19
CA VAL A 52 -8.10 -3.27 -3.46
C VAL A 52 -9.09 -3.00 -4.60
N ALA A 53 -10.40 -3.07 -4.34
CA ALA A 53 -11.43 -2.76 -5.33
C ALA A 53 -11.36 -1.28 -5.78
N ALA A 54 -11.15 -0.35 -4.85
CA ALA A 54 -10.96 1.07 -5.18
C ALA A 54 -9.67 1.29 -6.00
N MET A 55 -8.55 0.70 -5.59
CA MET A 55 -7.28 0.77 -6.35
C MET A 55 -7.41 0.22 -7.77
N ARG A 56 -8.23 -0.81 -7.99
CA ARG A 56 -8.52 -1.34 -9.34
C ARG A 56 -9.28 -0.33 -10.20
N ARG A 57 -10.25 0.40 -9.64
CA ARG A 57 -11.01 1.45 -10.37
C ARG A 57 -10.16 2.64 -10.80
N ILE A 58 -9.12 2.96 -10.03
CA ILE A 58 -8.18 4.04 -10.36
C ILE A 58 -7.24 3.64 -11.52
N ARG A 59 -6.95 2.35 -11.68
CA ARG A 59 -5.98 1.84 -12.68
C ARG A 59 -6.55 1.67 -14.09
N VAL A 60 -7.86 1.85 -14.27
CA VAL A 60 -8.56 1.65 -15.55
C VAL A 60 -8.32 2.82 -16.49
#